data_AF-A0A7K4B2N6-F1
#
_entry.id   AF-A0A7K4B2N6-F1
#
_cell.length_a   1.000
_cell.length_b   1.000
_cell.length_c   1.000
_cell.angle_alpha   90.00
_cell.angle_beta   90.00
_cell.angle_gamma   90.00
#
_symmetry.space_group_name_H-M   'P 1'
#
loop_
_entity.id
_entity.type
_entity.pdbx_description
1 polymer ?
#
loop_
_entity_poly.entity_id
_entity_poly.type
_entity_poly.pdbx_seq_one_letter_code
_entity_poly.pdbx_strand_id
1 'polypeptide(L)'
;MHITQLEIDNFKSFGRKTKIPFLPGFTVISGPNGSGKSNIIDSILFVLALSSSRHLRAERLTDLINLNTGRNIAEVEITFSDGTHIRRRIKRTDNAYYNYLYLNGSPCRQGELLDFLAGHGIVPHGYNVVMQGDINR
;
A
#
# COMPACT_ATOMS: atom_id res chain seq x y z
N MET A 1 -9.69 13.31 7.69
CA MET A 1 -8.42 12.56 7.56
C MET A 1 -8.02 12.52 6.08
N HIS A 2 -6.82 12.93 5.71
CA HIS A 2 -6.27 12.79 4.34
C HIS A 2 -4.82 12.33 4.39
N ILE A 3 -4.32 11.71 3.31
CA ILE A 3 -2.94 11.23 3.21
C ILE A 3 -2.01 12.44 3.06
N THR A 4 -0.92 12.46 3.82
CA THR A 4 0.13 13.51 3.74
C THR A 4 1.44 12.96 3.22
N GLN A 5 1.73 11.68 3.42
CA GLN A 5 2.94 11.04 2.93
C GLN A 5 2.71 9.56 2.68
N LEU A 6 3.36 9.04 1.64
CA LEU A 6 3.52 7.62 1.38
C LEU A 6 5.01 7.30 1.27
N GLU A 7 5.47 6.33 2.05
CA GLU A 7 6.82 5.79 1.97
C GLU A 7 6.76 4.36 1.42
N ILE A 8 7.55 4.10 0.38
CA ILE A 8 7.58 2.82 -0.33
C ILE A 8 9.02 2.32 -0.33
N ASP A 9 9.27 1.13 0.22
CA ASP A 9 10.57 0.47 0.16
C ASP A 9 10.46 -0.95 -0.39
N ASN A 10 11.25 -1.22 -1.43
CA ASN A 10 11.39 -2.51 -2.08
C ASN A 10 10.09 -3.15 -2.60
N PHE A 11 9.12 -2.33 -3.00
CA PHE A 11 7.79 -2.77 -3.42
C PHE A 11 7.62 -2.62 -4.94
N LYS A 12 7.37 -3.72 -5.65
CA LYS A 12 7.19 -3.77 -7.11
C LYS A 12 8.31 -3.04 -7.86
N SER A 13 8.01 -1.97 -8.60
CA SER A 13 9.01 -1.18 -9.32
C SER A 13 9.88 -0.31 -8.41
N PHE A 14 9.51 -0.10 -7.14
CA PHE A 14 10.24 0.73 -6.19
C PHE A 14 11.34 -0.08 -5.50
N GLY A 15 12.51 -0.21 -6.14
CA GLY A 15 13.66 -0.93 -5.56
C GLY A 15 14.40 -0.16 -4.45
N ARG A 16 14.13 1.15 -4.27
CA ARG A 16 14.74 1.99 -3.23
C ARG A 16 13.65 2.66 -2.41
N LYS A 17 13.95 2.92 -1.14
CA LYS A 17 13.09 3.69 -0.24
C LYS A 17 12.79 5.07 -0.85
N THR A 18 11.52 5.31 -1.13
CA THR A 18 11.01 6.50 -1.79
C THR A 18 9.92 7.13 -0.93
N LYS A 19 10.02 8.43 -0.68
CA LYS A 19 9.00 9.21 0.03
C LYS A 19 8.25 10.09 -0.96
N ILE A 20 6.93 9.99 -0.97
CA ILE A 20 6.03 10.74 -1.84
C ILE A 20 5.16 11.63 -0.95
N PRO A 21 5.33 12.95 -0.97
CA PRO A 21 4.44 13.86 -0.25
C PRO A 21 3.11 13.99 -1.01
N PHE A 22 2.01 14.05 -0.25
CA PHE A 22 0.69 14.39 -0.76
C PHE A 22 0.31 15.77 -0.24
N LEU A 23 0.03 16.68 -1.18
CA LEU A 23 -0.33 18.05 -0.83
C LEU A 23 -1.84 18.14 -0.55
N PRO A 24 -2.27 19.06 0.34
CA PRO A 24 -3.68 19.34 0.53
C PRO A 24 -4.37 19.69 -0.79
N GLY A 25 -5.62 19.26 -0.95
CA GLY A 25 -6.41 19.49 -2.16
C GLY A 25 -6.23 18.37 -3.18
N PHE A 26 -5.85 18.72 -4.40
CA PHE A 26 -5.83 17.81 -5.54
C PHE A 26 -4.39 17.50 -5.99
N THR A 27 -3.99 16.23 -5.86
CA THR A 27 -2.66 15.75 -6.27
C THR A 27 -2.78 14.92 -7.54
N VAL A 28 -1.97 15.22 -8.55
CA VAL A 28 -1.89 14.47 -9.82
C VAL A 28 -0.59 13.69 -9.88
N ILE A 29 -0.68 12.41 -10.22
CA ILE A 29 0.47 11.55 -10.50
C ILE A 29 0.54 11.31 -12.02
N SER A 30 1.62 11.77 -12.64
CA SER A 30 1.85 11.65 -14.09
C SER A 30 3.25 11.15 -14.40
N GLY A 31 3.47 10.70 -15.65
CA GLY A 31 4.74 10.19 -16.14
C GLY A 31 4.57 9.14 -17.26
N PRO A 32 5.66 8.73 -17.92
CA PRO A 32 5.62 7.77 -19.04
C PRO A 32 5.04 6.41 -18.67
N ASN A 33 4.57 5.65 -19.66
CA ASN A 33 4.14 4.27 -19.43
C ASN A 33 5.30 3.41 -18.91
N GLY A 34 5.01 2.51 -17.96
CA GLY A 34 6.04 1.70 -17.29
C GLY A 34 6.80 2.40 -16.16
N SER A 35 6.58 3.70 -15.89
CA SER A 35 7.32 4.44 -14.84
C SER A 35 6.92 4.10 -13.39
N GLY A 36 6.00 3.16 -13.17
CA GLY A 36 5.58 2.73 -11.83
C GLY A 36 4.42 3.50 -11.20
N LYS A 37 3.74 4.40 -11.95
CA LYS A 37 2.60 5.20 -11.44
C LYS A 37 1.52 4.34 -10.76
N SER A 38 1.08 3.26 -11.43
CA SER A 38 0.05 2.38 -10.89
C SER A 38 0.51 1.61 -9.65
N ASN A 39 1.83 1.45 -9.46
CA ASN A 39 2.37 0.83 -8.24
C ASN A 39 2.28 1.76 -7.02
N ILE A 40 2.11 3.08 -7.22
CA ILE A 40 1.79 4.01 -6.12
C ILE A 40 0.40 3.67 -5.58
N ILE A 41 -0.60 3.49 -6.45
CA ILE A 41 -1.94 3.08 -6.02
C ILE A 41 -1.92 1.68 -5.40
N ASP A 42 -1.21 0.72 -6.00
CA ASP A 42 -1.08 -0.61 -5.41
C ASP A 42 -0.44 -0.56 -4.01
N SER A 43 0.53 0.33 -3.78
CA SER A 43 1.16 0.47 -2.46
C SER A 43 0.20 1.03 -1.42
N ILE A 44 -0.68 1.97 -1.79
CA ILE A 44 -1.77 2.47 -0.93
C ILE A 44 -2.76 1.35 -0.59
N LEU A 45 -3.23 0.61 -1.60
CA LEU A 45 -4.14 -0.52 -1.39
C LEU A 45 -3.51 -1.63 -0.53
N PHE A 46 -2.22 -1.88 -0.75
CA PHE A 46 -1.44 -2.85 0.01
C PHE A 46 -1.36 -2.47 1.49
N VAL A 47 -0.93 -1.23 1.80
CA VAL A 47 -0.72 -0.79 3.19
C VAL A 47 -2.02 -0.68 3.98
N LEU A 48 -3.11 -0.28 3.33
CA LEU A 48 -4.44 -0.21 3.96
C LEU A 48 -5.11 -1.58 4.12
N ALA A 49 -4.54 -2.64 3.54
CA ALA A 49 -5.08 -3.99 3.56
C ALA A 49 -6.55 -4.11 3.08
N LEU A 50 -6.97 -3.17 2.21
CA LEU A 50 -8.33 -3.09 1.66
C LEU A 50 -8.58 -4.09 0.54
N SER A 51 -7.51 -4.62 -0.08
CA SER A 51 -7.62 -5.44 -1.28
C SER A 51 -6.85 -6.75 -1.16
N SER A 52 -7.38 -7.80 -1.81
CA SER A 52 -6.67 -9.07 -1.98
C SER A 52 -5.50 -8.93 -2.97
N SER A 53 -4.54 -9.86 -2.94
CA SER A 53 -3.38 -9.87 -3.84
C SER A 53 -3.75 -9.76 -5.33
N ARG A 54 -4.90 -10.35 -5.72
CA ARG A 54 -5.41 -10.31 -7.09
C ARG A 54 -5.69 -8.87 -7.58
N HIS A 55 -6.26 -8.02 -6.73
CA HIS A 55 -6.49 -6.60 -7.05
C HIS A 55 -5.17 -5.83 -7.12
N LEU A 56 -4.15 -6.30 -6.41
CA LEU A 56 -2.79 -5.79 -6.49
C LEU A 56 -2.02 -6.37 -7.69
N ARG A 57 -2.68 -6.99 -8.68
CA ARG A 57 -2.02 -7.55 -9.88
C ARG A 57 -0.85 -8.48 -9.54
N ALA A 58 -1.02 -9.29 -8.50
CA ALA A 58 -0.06 -10.25 -8.00
C ALA A 58 -0.77 -11.56 -7.64
N GLU A 59 -0.14 -12.70 -7.89
CA GLU A 59 -0.71 -13.99 -7.47
C GLU A 59 -0.54 -14.18 -5.96
N ARG A 60 0.66 -13.91 -5.45
CA ARG A 60 1.03 -14.03 -4.04
C ARG A 60 1.49 -12.68 -3.49
N LEU A 61 1.32 -12.48 -2.18
CA LEU A 61 1.83 -11.28 -1.51
C LEU A 61 3.36 -11.12 -1.69
N THR A 62 4.10 -12.22 -1.74
CA THR A 62 5.55 -12.20 -1.97
C THR A 62 5.96 -11.65 -3.34
N ASP A 63 5.06 -11.67 -4.33
CA ASP A 63 5.33 -11.16 -5.68
C ASP A 63 5.33 -9.62 -5.71
N LEU A 64 4.89 -9.00 -4.62
CA LEU A 64 4.98 -7.55 -4.41
C LEU A 64 6.40 -7.11 -4.03
N ILE A 65 7.31 -8.03 -3.69
CA ILE A 65 8.69 -7.71 -3.33
C ILE A 65 9.52 -7.50 -4.61
N ASN A 66 10.27 -6.40 -4.69
CA ASN A 66 11.24 -6.20 -5.76
C ASN A 66 12.44 -7.12 -5.56
N LEU A 67 12.56 -8.16 -6.40
CA LEU A 67 13.64 -9.14 -6.32
C LEU A 67 14.97 -8.65 -6.95
N ASN A 68 14.95 -7.56 -7.73
CA ASN A 68 16.14 -7.03 -8.40
C ASN A 68 17.13 -6.38 -7.42
N THR A 69 16.75 -6.16 -6.16
CA THR A 69 17.62 -5.56 -5.15
C THR A 69 18.33 -6.61 -4.28
N GLY A 70 18.03 -7.90 -4.47
CA GLY A 70 18.49 -8.99 -3.59
C GLY A 70 17.89 -8.98 -2.18
N ARG A 71 16.93 -8.09 -1.88
CA ARG A 71 16.26 -8.02 -0.58
C ARG A 71 14.96 -8.81 -0.62
N ASN A 72 14.73 -9.63 0.40
CA ASN A 72 13.51 -10.45 0.53
C ASN A 72 12.43 -9.78 1.40
N ILE A 73 12.39 -8.45 1.41
CA ILE A 73 11.50 -7.68 2.29
C ILE A 73 10.94 -6.51 1.51
N ALA A 74 9.64 -6.24 1.61
CA ALA A 74 9.01 -5.03 1.12
C ALA A 74 8.23 -4.36 2.27
N GLU A 75 8.23 -3.04 2.29
CA GLU A 75 7.54 -2.24 3.31
C GLU A 75 6.89 -1.02 2.67
N VAL A 76 5.68 -0.71 3.12
CA VAL A 76 4.98 0.52 2.77
C VAL A 76 4.44 1.14 4.04
N GLU A 77 4.62 2.44 4.21
CA GLU A 77 4.05 3.23 5.29
C GLU A 77 3.27 4.40 4.72
N ILE A 78 2.10 4.66 5.29
CA ILE A 78 1.26 5.81 4.95
C ILE A 78 1.02 6.65 6.20
N THR A 79 1.15 7.96 6.04
CA THR A 79 0.91 8.96 7.08
C THR A 79 -0.31 9.78 6.72
N PHE A 80 -1.18 10.02 7.70
CA PHE A 80 -2.37 10.85 7.57
C PHE A 80 -2.23 12.17 8.33
N SER A 81 -3.08 13.12 7.95
CA SER A 81 -3.12 14.49 8.47
C SER A 81 -3.39 14.61 9.97
N ASP A 82 -3.98 13.59 10.59
CA ASP A 82 -4.29 13.54 12.03
C ASP A 82 -3.19 12.86 12.86
N GLY A 83 -2.05 12.54 12.24
CA GLY A 83 -0.95 11.83 12.89
C GLY A 83 -1.09 10.32 12.88
N THR A 84 -2.09 9.75 12.19
CA THR A 84 -2.19 8.29 12.02
C THR A 84 -1.07 7.78 11.10
N HIS A 85 -0.41 6.70 11.52
CA HIS A 85 0.58 5.95 10.74
C HIS A 85 0.11 4.51 10.55
N ILE A 86 0.01 4.05 9.30
CA ILE A 86 -0.21 2.63 8.99
C ILE A 86 0.99 2.12 8.23
N ARG A 87 1.59 1.03 8.71
CA ARG A 87 2.74 0.39 8.07
C ARG A 87 2.47 -1.08 7.85
N ARG A 88 2.79 -1.56 6.66
CA ARG A 88 2.68 -2.97 6.30
C ARG A 88 3.98 -3.47 5.70
N ARG A 89 4.47 -4.59 6.21
CA ARG A 89 5.73 -5.22 5.80
C ARG A 89 5.52 -6.68 5.45
N ILE A 90 6.04 -7.10 4.30
CA ILE A 90 6.15 -8.51 3.94
C ILE A 90 7.62 -8.91 3.96
N LYS A 91 7.92 -10.07 4.56
CA LYS A 91 9.23 -10.71 4.52
C LYS A 91 9.09 -12.11 3.94
N ARG A 92 9.77 -12.40 2.85
CA ARG A 92 9.89 -13.73 2.25
C ARG A 92 11.07 -14.49 2.87
N THR A 93 10.89 -15.77 3.12
CA THR A 93 11.95 -16.74 3.42
C THR A 93 11.90 -17.88 2.40
N ASP A 94 12.78 -18.87 2.53
CA ASP A 94 12.85 -19.97 1.56
C ASP A 94 11.57 -20.80 1.52
N ASN A 95 10.94 -21.03 2.68
CA ASN A 95 9.79 -21.91 2.83
C ASN A 95 8.50 -21.19 3.26
N ALA A 96 8.56 -19.90 3.58
CA ALA A 96 7.42 -19.18 4.13
C ALA A 96 7.45 -17.68 3.77
N TYR A 97 6.43 -16.96 4.23
CA TYR A 97 6.47 -15.51 4.30
C TYR A 97 5.80 -15.03 5.58
N TYR A 98 6.19 -13.85 6.03
CA TYR A 98 5.60 -13.17 7.17
C TYR A 98 4.99 -11.85 6.71
N ASN A 99 3.79 -11.55 7.18
CA ASN A 99 3.08 -10.30 6.95
C ASN A 99 2.90 -9.60 8.30
N TYR A 100 3.45 -8.40 8.43
CA TYR A 100 3.36 -7.58 9.62
C TYR A 100 2.55 -6.33 9.31
N LEU A 101 1.58 -6.03 10.17
CA LEU A 101 0.82 -4.79 10.14
C LEU A 101 1.08 -4.01 11.43
N TYR A 102 1.16 -2.70 11.29
CA TYR A 102 1.31 -1.78 12.40
C TYR A 102 0.34 -0.61 12.23
N LEU A 103 -0.33 -0.25 13.31
CA LEU A 103 -1.13 0.96 13.45
C LEU A 103 -0.50 1.82 14.54
N ASN A 104 -0.10 3.04 14.19
CA ASN A 104 0.58 3.98 15.08
C ASN A 104 1.80 3.37 15.79
N GLY A 105 2.60 2.60 15.04
CA GLY A 105 3.81 1.92 15.53
C GLY A 105 3.57 0.60 16.28
N SER A 106 2.34 0.34 16.73
CA SER A 106 1.97 -0.89 17.44
C SER A 106 1.57 -2.01 16.47
N PRO A 107 2.05 -3.25 16.64
CA PRO A 107 1.59 -4.39 15.84
C PRO A 107 0.07 -4.56 15.97
N CYS A 108 -0.61 -4.80 14.86
CA CYS A 108 -2.05 -5.02 14.84
C CYS A 108 -2.44 -6.14 13.86
N ARG A 109 -3.63 -6.70 14.05
CA ARG A 109 -4.25 -7.66 13.12
C ARG A 109 -4.95 -6.91 11.99
N GLN A 110 -5.15 -7.59 10.86
CA GLN A 110 -5.87 -7.00 9.72
C GLN A 110 -7.29 -6.56 10.09
N GLY A 111 -8.01 -7.34 10.91
CA GLY A 111 -9.35 -6.96 11.37
C GLY A 111 -9.36 -5.63 12.13
N GLU A 112 -8.43 -5.46 13.09
CA GLU A 112 -8.31 -4.22 13.89
C GLU A 112 -8.01 -3.00 13.00
N LEU A 113 -7.14 -3.17 11.99
CA LEU A 113 -6.89 -2.11 11.01
C LEU A 113 -8.15 -1.77 10.21
N LEU A 114 -8.89 -2.78 9.74
CA LEU A 114 -10.10 -2.57 8.96
C LEU A 114 -11.21 -1.91 9.78
N ASP A 115 -11.36 -2.27 11.05
CA ASP A 115 -12.32 -1.64 11.96
C ASP A 115 -11.97 -0.16 12.21
N PHE A 116 -10.68 0.14 12.40
CA PHE A 116 -10.18 1.51 12.51
C PHE A 116 -10.49 2.33 11.24
N LEU A 117 -10.21 1.78 10.05
CA LEU A 117 -10.46 2.42 8.78
C LEU A 117 -11.97 2.61 8.52
N ALA A 118 -12.80 1.64 8.90
CA ALA A 118 -14.25 1.72 8.78
C ALA A 118 -14.83 2.86 9.63
N GLY A 119 -14.29 3.11 10.83
CA GLY A 119 -14.64 4.27 11.66
C GLY A 119 -14.38 5.62 10.99
N HIS A 120 -13.53 5.66 9.96
CA HIS A 120 -13.23 6.83 9.15
C HIS A 120 -13.89 6.80 7.75
N GLY A 121 -14.82 5.86 7.53
CA GLY A 121 -15.53 5.71 6.25
C GLY A 121 -14.72 5.01 5.14
N ILE A 122 -13.53 4.48 5.46
CA ILE A 122 -12.67 3.78 4.50
C ILE A 122 -12.93 2.28 4.62
N VAL A 123 -13.74 1.73 3.71
CA VAL A 123 -14.14 0.31 3.73
C VAL A 123 -13.75 -0.43 2.43
N PRO A 124 -13.43 -1.75 2.47
CA PRO A 124 -13.00 -2.50 1.28
C PRO A 124 -13.95 -2.43 0.07
N HIS A 125 -15.25 -2.29 0.29
CA HIS A 125 -16.29 -2.20 -0.75
C HIS A 125 -16.77 -0.77 -1.03
N GLY A 126 -16.13 0.23 -0.42
CA GLY A 126 -16.46 1.64 -0.65
C GLY A 126 -15.76 2.19 -1.89
N TYR A 127 -16.28 3.28 -2.44
CA TYR A 127 -15.65 4.05 -3.53
C TYR A 127 -14.42 4.83 -3.05
N ASN A 128 -13.46 4.16 -2.40
CA ASN A 128 -12.22 4.77 -1.92
C ASN A 128 -11.16 4.86 -3.01
N VAL A 129 -11.18 3.89 -3.93
CA VAL A 129 -10.29 3.80 -5.08
C VAL A 129 -11.12 3.32 -6.25
N VAL A 130 -11.00 4.01 -7.39
CA VAL A 130 -11.59 3.60 -8.65
C VAL A 130 -10.46 3.26 -9.60
N MET A 131 -10.38 1.99 -9.99
CA MET A 131 -9.33 1.44 -10.84
C MET A 131 -9.77 1.43 -12.30
N GLN A 132 -8.79 1.35 -13.19
CA GLN A 132 -9.06 1.14 -14.61
C GLN A 132 -9.79 -0.20 -14.79
N GLY A 133 -11.00 -0.15 -15.37
CA GLY A 133 -11.87 -1.31 -15.54
C GLY A 133 -13.11 -1.29 -14.65
N ASP A 134 -13.13 -0.51 -13.56
CA ASP A 134 -14.28 -0.44 -12.64
C ASP A 134 -15.48 0.30 -13.24
N ILE A 135 -15.24 1.20 -14.20
CA ILE A 135 -16.26 2.07 -14.81
C ILE A 135 -16.88 1.45 -16.07
N ASN A 136 -16.39 0.30 -16.54
CA ASN A 136 -16.91 -0.34 -17.75
C ASN A 136 -18.09 -1.27 -17.41
N ARG A 137 -19.24 -0.69 -17.08
CA ARG A 137 -20.55 -1.35 -17.12
C ARG A 137 -21.67 -0.35 -17.36
#